data_AF-A0A537C8R9-F1
#
_entry.id   AF-A0A537C8R9-F1
#
_cell.length_a   1.000
_cell.length_b   1.000
_cell.length_c   1.000
_cell.angle_alpha   90.00
_cell.angle_beta   90.00
_cell.angle_gamma   90.00
#
_symmetry.space_group_name_H-M   'P 1'
#
loop_
_entity.id
_entity.type
_entity.pdbx_description
1 polymer ?
#
loop_
_entity_poly.entity_id
_entity_poly.type
_entity_poly.pdbx_seq_one_letter_code
_entity_poly.pdbx_strand_id
1 'polypeptide(L)'
;MNSSYQRPVTGLAFMHVHSMRIASGEEALVARALTTDGKVGFGFTFRLDAAEARHMAEWHAGVRAERPAYQPVLDHPWERAWLAGTQPDWSCEPGFSALEFLPPRPPGSSA
;
A
#
# COMPACT_ATOMS: atom_id res chain seq x y z
N MET A 1 0.29 2.52 41.11
CA MET A 1 1.12 2.11 39.97
C MET A 1 0.22 2.00 38.75
N ASN A 2 0.08 3.07 37.96
CA ASN A 2 -0.69 3.02 36.71
C ASN A 2 0.26 2.61 35.59
N SER A 3 0.23 1.33 35.21
CA SER A 3 0.91 0.86 34.02
C SER A 3 0.07 1.26 32.80
N SER A 4 0.36 2.43 32.26
CA SER A 4 -0.16 2.86 30.95
C SER A 4 0.34 1.87 29.91
N TYR A 5 -0.54 0.97 29.46
CA TYR A 5 -0.26 0.10 28.31
C TYR A 5 -0.22 1.00 27.07
N GLN A 6 0.90 1.66 26.81
CA GLN A 6 1.16 2.28 25.51
C GLN A 6 1.14 1.13 24.50
N ARG A 7 0.05 1.02 23.73
CA ARG A 7 0.08 0.18 22.53
C ARG A 7 1.30 0.61 21.72
N PRO A 8 2.11 -0.34 21.21
CA PRO A 8 3.20 0.02 20.32
C PRO A 8 2.65 0.94 19.23
N VAL A 9 3.31 2.07 19.00
CA VAL A 9 3.02 2.89 17.83
C VAL A 9 3.23 1.98 16.63
N THR A 10 2.19 1.76 15.81
CA THR A 10 2.31 0.98 14.58
C THR A 10 3.20 1.79 13.63
N GLY A 11 4.50 1.47 13.63
CA GLY A 11 5.50 2.08 12.78
C GLY A 11 5.66 1.34 11.47
N LEU A 12 6.14 2.05 10.45
CA LEU A 12 6.47 1.47 9.15
C LEU A 12 7.86 0.81 9.22
N ALA A 13 7.93 -0.48 8.94
CA ALA A 13 9.20 -1.20 8.82
C ALA A 13 9.77 -1.10 7.40
N PHE A 14 8.90 -1.15 6.39
CA PHE A 14 9.29 -1.09 4.98
C PHE A 14 8.19 -0.50 4.10
N MET A 15 8.60 0.22 3.07
CA MET A 15 7.74 0.72 1.98
C MET A 15 8.41 0.42 0.65
N HIS A 16 7.69 -0.24 -0.23
CA HIS A 16 8.15 -0.48 -1.59
C HIS A 16 7.11 -0.05 -2.60
N VAL A 17 7.56 0.46 -3.74
CA VAL A 17 6.70 0.83 -4.86
C VAL A 17 7.22 0.13 -6.10
N HIS A 18 6.37 -0.63 -6.77
CA HIS A 18 6.63 -1.17 -8.09
C HIS A 18 5.86 -0.40 -9.14
N SER A 19 6.46 -0.24 -10.32
CA SER A 19 5.70 0.00 -11.53
C SER A 19 5.30 -1.35 -12.15
N MET A 20 4.06 -1.44 -12.62
CA MET A 20 3.57 -2.53 -13.45
C MET A 20 2.66 -1.98 -14.55
N ARG A 21 2.50 -2.72 -15.64
CA ARG A 21 1.43 -2.45 -16.60
C ARG A 21 0.18 -3.24 -16.26
N ILE A 22 -0.97 -2.57 -16.34
CA ILE A 22 -2.28 -3.22 -16.24
C ILE A 22 -2.71 -3.79 -17.60
N ALA A 23 -3.77 -4.59 -17.62
CA ALA A 23 -4.25 -5.28 -18.82
C ALA A 23 -4.58 -4.34 -19.99
N SER A 24 -5.06 -3.12 -19.70
CA SER A 24 -5.33 -2.08 -20.70
C SER A 24 -4.06 -1.37 -21.23
N GLY A 25 -2.91 -1.63 -20.63
CA GLY A 25 -1.60 -1.20 -21.09
C GLY A 25 -1.08 0.07 -20.39
N GLU A 26 -1.87 0.74 -19.57
CA GLU A 26 -1.43 1.86 -18.74
C GLU A 26 -0.47 1.38 -17.64
N GLU A 27 0.32 2.32 -17.14
CA GLU A 27 1.21 2.09 -16.00
C GLU A 27 0.46 2.33 -14.69
N ALA A 28 0.68 1.43 -13.72
CA ALA A 28 0.23 1.57 -12.36
C ALA A 28 1.44 1.49 -11.42
N LEU A 29 1.50 2.42 -10.47
CA LEU A 29 2.43 2.35 -9.35
C LEU A 29 1.73 1.69 -8.16
N VAL A 30 2.23 0.54 -7.73
CA VAL A 30 1.68 -0.25 -6.63
C VAL A 30 2.63 -0.17 -5.44
N ALA A 31 2.13 0.34 -4.33
CA ALA A 31 2.87 0.41 -3.08
C ALA A 31 2.48 -0.74 -2.14
N ARG A 32 3.48 -1.25 -1.39
CA ARG A 32 3.27 -2.14 -0.26
C ARG A 32 3.96 -1.58 0.98
N ALA A 33 3.18 -1.41 2.04
CA ALA A 33 3.65 -1.09 3.37
C ALA A 33 3.76 -2.37 4.20
N LEU A 34 4.83 -2.52 4.97
CA LEU A 34 4.96 -3.53 6.02
C LEU A 34 5.24 -2.81 7.33
N THR A 35 4.44 -3.07 8.35
CA THR A 35 4.61 -2.47 9.67
C THR A 35 5.53 -3.30 10.56
N THR A 36 6.01 -2.70 11.64
CA THR A 36 6.85 -3.37 12.64
C THR A 36 6.11 -4.49 13.39
N ASP A 37 4.77 -4.45 13.43
CA ASP A 37 3.91 -5.51 13.97
C ASP A 37 3.44 -6.52 12.90
N GLY A 38 3.98 -6.45 11.68
CA GLY A 38 3.79 -7.44 10.62
C GLY A 38 2.55 -7.26 9.74
N LYS A 39 1.80 -6.17 9.88
CA LYS A 39 0.67 -5.85 9.01
C LYS A 39 1.15 -5.39 7.65
N VAL A 40 0.40 -5.79 6.62
CA VAL A 40 0.67 -5.43 5.24
C VAL A 40 -0.43 -4.52 4.72
N GLY A 41 -0.03 -3.40 4.14
CA GLY A 41 -0.89 -2.47 3.44
C GLY A 41 -0.55 -2.42 1.96
N PHE A 42 -1.54 -2.10 1.13
CA PHE A 42 -1.37 -1.96 -0.31
C PHE A 42 -2.05 -0.69 -0.77
N GLY A 43 -1.48 -0.07 -1.79
CA GLY A 43 -2.02 1.11 -2.43
C GLY A 43 -1.60 1.16 -3.88
N PHE A 44 -2.31 1.97 -4.66
CA PHE A 44 -2.07 2.09 -6.09
C PHE A 44 -2.22 3.54 -6.55
N THR A 45 -1.68 3.85 -7.71
CA THR A 45 -2.03 5.04 -8.49
C THR A 45 -1.73 4.80 -9.96
N PHE A 46 -2.53 5.44 -10.82
CA PHE A 46 -2.32 5.47 -12.28
C PHE A 46 -1.64 6.77 -12.73
N ARG A 47 -1.13 7.55 -11.76
CA ARG A 47 -0.30 8.73 -11.98
C ARG A 47 1.17 8.36 -11.82
N LEU A 48 2.05 9.21 -12.33
CA LEU A 48 3.51 9.02 -12.24
C LEU A 48 4.08 9.33 -10.85
N ASP A 49 3.29 9.89 -9.93
CA ASP A 49 3.71 10.15 -8.55
C ASP A 49 3.17 9.08 -7.59
N ALA A 50 4.09 8.33 -6.96
CA ALA A 50 3.78 7.27 -6.02
C ALA A 50 3.22 7.74 -4.66
N ALA A 51 3.17 9.05 -4.36
CA ALA A 51 2.69 9.55 -3.07
C ALA A 51 1.30 9.02 -2.70
N GLU A 52 0.37 9.00 -3.66
CA GLU A 52 -0.97 8.45 -3.47
C GLU A 52 -0.92 6.97 -3.08
N ALA A 53 -0.17 6.15 -3.83
CA ALA A 53 -0.02 4.73 -3.54
C ALA A 53 0.57 4.49 -2.15
N ARG A 54 1.61 5.24 -1.76
CA ARG A 54 2.23 5.13 -0.43
C ARG A 54 1.24 5.45 0.69
N HIS A 55 0.53 6.57 0.59
CA HIS A 55 -0.44 6.97 1.61
C HIS A 55 -1.61 5.98 1.72
N MET A 56 -2.05 5.41 0.59
CA MET A 56 -3.06 4.34 0.60
C MET A 56 -2.54 3.09 1.30
N ALA A 57 -1.31 2.67 0.99
CA ALA A 57 -0.69 1.52 1.64
C ALA A 57 -0.52 1.73 3.15
N GLU A 58 -0.10 2.93 3.58
CA GLU A 58 0.00 3.28 5.00
C GLU A 58 -1.35 3.24 5.71
N TRP A 59 -2.41 3.75 5.08
CA TRP A 59 -3.76 3.69 5.63
C TRP A 59 -4.27 2.24 5.70
N HIS A 60 -4.09 1.45 4.66
CA HIS A 60 -4.46 0.04 4.64
C HIS A 60 -3.72 -0.77 5.73
N ALA A 61 -2.46 -0.43 5.99
CA ALA A 61 -1.65 -1.03 7.06
C ALA A 61 -2.00 -0.52 8.48
N GLY A 62 -2.83 0.52 8.59
CA GLY A 62 -3.19 1.16 9.87
C GLY A 62 -2.12 2.09 10.45
N VAL A 63 -1.13 2.51 9.65
CA VAL A 63 -0.12 3.52 10.03
C VAL A 63 -0.71 4.92 9.94
N ARG A 64 -1.49 5.18 8.89
CA ARG A 64 -2.16 6.46 8.65
C ARG A 64 -3.59 6.42 9.18
N ALA A 65 -3.98 7.41 9.99
CA ALA A 65 -5.31 7.48 10.57
C ALA A 65 -6.39 7.82 9.51
N GLU A 66 -6.08 8.77 8.63
CA GLU A 66 -7.03 9.28 7.65
C GLU A 66 -6.90 8.56 6.31
N ARG A 67 -8.05 8.16 5.76
CA ARG A 67 -8.13 7.57 4.43
C ARG A 67 -7.79 8.63 3.38
N PRO A 68 -6.78 8.42 2.51
CA PRO A 68 -6.45 9.36 1.46
C PRO A 68 -7.65 9.62 0.53
N ALA A 69 -7.89 10.89 0.22
CA ALA A 69 -8.75 11.26 -0.89
C ALA A 69 -8.12 10.74 -2.20
N TYR A 70 -8.97 10.39 -3.15
CA TYR A 70 -8.52 9.89 -4.44
C TYR A 70 -9.46 10.38 -5.55
N GLN A 71 -8.87 10.86 -6.63
CA GLN A 71 -9.59 11.23 -7.84
C GLN A 71 -9.32 10.17 -8.91
N PRO A 72 -10.36 9.53 -9.48
CA PRO A 72 -10.19 8.51 -10.53
C PRO A 72 -9.59 9.10 -11.81
N VAL A 73 -8.82 8.28 -12.52
CA VAL A 73 -8.11 8.60 -13.76
C VAL A 73 -8.57 7.69 -14.91
N LEU A 74 -8.72 6.39 -14.67
CA LEU A 74 -8.96 5.38 -15.71
C LEU A 74 -10.33 4.68 -15.57
N ASP A 75 -11.07 4.93 -14.49
CA ASP A 75 -12.19 4.11 -14.05
C ASP A 75 -11.79 2.62 -13.92
N HIS A 76 -10.61 2.35 -13.38
CA HIS A 76 -10.14 0.98 -13.16
C HIS A 76 -10.93 0.33 -12.00
N PRO A 77 -11.17 -1.01 -11.99
CA PRO A 77 -11.80 -1.70 -10.86
C PRO A 77 -11.25 -1.34 -9.48
N TRP A 78 -9.94 -1.12 -9.36
CA TRP A 78 -9.31 -0.67 -8.12
C TRP A 78 -9.76 0.73 -7.68
N GLU A 79 -9.92 1.68 -8.61
CA GLU A 79 -10.42 3.03 -8.31
C GLU A 79 -11.86 2.96 -7.84
N ARG A 80 -12.71 2.19 -8.54
CA ARG A 80 -14.13 2.01 -8.15
C ARG A 80 -14.26 1.39 -6.77
N ALA A 81 -13.50 0.34 -6.48
CA ALA A 81 -13.48 -0.27 -5.16
C ALA A 81 -13.03 0.73 -4.09
N TRP A 82 -11.96 1.48 -4.35
CA TRP A 82 -11.50 2.51 -3.43
C TRP A 82 -12.59 3.56 -3.18
N LEU A 83 -13.19 4.14 -4.22
CA LEU A 83 -14.23 5.15 -4.05
C LEU A 83 -15.48 4.61 -3.33
N ALA A 84 -15.81 3.34 -3.52
CA ALA A 84 -16.90 2.66 -2.82
C ALA A 84 -16.57 2.29 -1.36
N GLY A 85 -15.32 2.44 -0.92
CA GLY A 85 -14.90 2.02 0.43
C GLY A 85 -14.75 0.51 0.59
N THR A 86 -14.65 -0.23 -0.52
CA THR A 86 -14.44 -1.67 -0.53
C THR A 86 -12.98 -1.99 -0.81
N GLN A 87 -12.57 -3.23 -0.52
CA GLN A 87 -11.23 -3.70 -0.83
C GLN A 87 -11.06 -3.86 -2.35
N PRO A 88 -10.01 -3.30 -2.96
CA PRO A 88 -9.67 -3.60 -4.35
C PRO A 88 -9.42 -5.10 -4.54
N ASP A 89 -10.02 -5.67 -5.57
CA ASP A 89 -9.66 -7.02 -6.02
C ASP A 89 -8.34 -6.96 -6.78
N TRP A 90 -7.24 -7.27 -6.11
CA TRP A 90 -5.91 -7.27 -6.71
C TRP A 90 -5.72 -8.37 -7.76
N SER A 91 -6.55 -9.42 -7.73
CA SER A 91 -6.42 -10.56 -8.66
C SER A 91 -6.91 -10.23 -10.07
N CYS A 92 -7.64 -9.12 -10.25
CA CYS A 92 -8.07 -8.69 -11.58
C CYS A 92 -6.89 -8.28 -12.49
N GLU A 93 -5.73 -7.99 -11.91
CA GLU A 93 -4.49 -7.69 -12.65
C GLU A 93 -3.43 -8.77 -12.40
N PRO A 94 -3.17 -9.67 -13.37
CA PRO A 94 -2.17 -10.73 -13.22
C PRO A 94 -0.78 -10.21 -12.86
N GLY A 95 -0.41 -9.03 -13.37
CA GLY A 95 0.88 -8.39 -13.08
C GLY A 95 1.08 -8.07 -11.60
N PHE A 96 0.01 -7.82 -10.84
CA PHE A 96 0.10 -7.60 -9.40
C PHE A 96 0.56 -8.86 -8.67
N SER A 97 0.02 -10.01 -9.08
CA SER A 97 0.35 -11.32 -8.46
C SER A 97 1.80 -11.74 -8.71
N ALA A 98 2.44 -11.17 -9.74
CA ALA A 98 3.84 -11.40 -10.08
C ALA A 98 4.82 -10.46 -9.36
N LEU A 99 4.32 -9.49 -8.57
CA LEU A 99 5.19 -8.54 -7.87
C LEU A 99 5.93 -9.22 -6.70
N GLU A 100 7.26 -9.26 -6.81
CA GLU A 100 8.13 -9.66 -5.72
C GLU A 100 8.50 -8.47 -4.85
N PHE A 101 7.77 -8.29 -3.75
CA PHE A 101 8.13 -7.30 -2.75
C PHE A 101 9.31 -7.80 -1.92
N LEU A 102 10.37 -7.00 -1.83
CA LEU A 102 11.55 -7.34 -1.04
C LEU A 102 11.16 -7.73 0.41
N PRO A 103 11.79 -8.79 0.97
CA PRO A 103 11.52 -9.21 2.33
C PRO A 103 11.94 -8.10 3.33
N PRO A 104 11.36 -8.11 4.54
CA PRO A 104 11.84 -7.23 5.61
C PRO A 104 13.35 -7.42 5.80
N ARG A 105 14.06 -6.31 5.95
CA ARG A 105 15.50 -6.32 6.24
C ARG A 105 15.74 -7.15 7.52
N PRO A 106 16.75 -8.04 7.57
CA PRO A 106 17.09 -8.75 8.80
C PRO A 106 17.41 -7.75 9.93
N PRO A 107 17.07 -8.07 11.19
CA PRO A 107 17.46 -7.23 12.32
C PRO A 107 18.99 -7.05 12.33
N GLY A 108 19.46 -5.80 12.39
CA GLY A 108 20.89 -5.47 12.56
C GLY A 108 21.67 -5.11 11.29
N SER A 109 21.04 -5.02 10.12
CA SER A 109 21.74 -4.57 8.90
C SER A 109 21.78 -3.04 8.80
N SER A 110 22.94 -2.44 9.05
CA SER A 110 23.22 -1.02 8.75
C SER A 110 23.46 -0.83 7.24
N ALA A 111 23.07 0.35 6.73
CA ALA A 111 23.27 0.74 5.33
C ALA A 111 24.75 1.00 5.00
#